data_AF-A0A1X7E6Y0-F1
#
_entry.id   AF-A0A1X7E6Y0-F1
#
_cell.length_a   1.000
_cell.length_b   1.000
_cell.length_c   1.000
_cell.angle_alpha   90.00
_cell.angle_beta   90.00
_cell.angle_gamma   90.00
#
_symmetry.space_group_name_H-M   'P 1'
#
loop_
_entity.id
_entity.type
_entity.pdbx_description
1 polymer ?
#
loop_
_entity_poly.entity_id
_entity_poly.type
_entity_poly.pdbx_seq_one_letter_code
_entity_poly.pdbx_strand_id
1 'polypeptide(L)'
;MNKIESLTESVAKLENRMSEKDKEITALTIQKETILYKLEIIQKQLDTIESSVKKGVGWHSFFVDFLKVAAQVAALVAAGKFFL
;
A
#
# COMPACT_ATOMS: atom_id res chain seq x y z
N MET A 1 -11.21 -46.60 8.04
CA MET A 1 -11.10 -45.34 7.27
C MET A 1 -10.33 -45.66 6.01
N ASN A 2 -10.97 -45.58 4.85
CA ASN A 2 -10.35 -46.00 3.59
C ASN A 2 -9.33 -44.96 3.13
N LYS A 3 -8.24 -45.41 2.50
CA LYS A 3 -7.15 -44.55 2.01
C LYS A 3 -7.64 -43.48 1.03
N ILE A 4 -8.72 -43.77 0.30
CA ILE A 4 -9.41 -42.85 -0.62
C ILE A 4 -10.10 -41.72 0.17
N GLU A 5 -10.84 -42.01 1.24
CA GLU A 5 -11.51 -40.98 2.06
C GLU A 5 -10.51 -40.00 2.67
N SER A 6 -9.39 -40.51 3.20
CA SER A 6 -8.30 -39.69 3.74
C SER A 6 -7.67 -38.78 2.68
N LEU A 7 -7.56 -39.26 1.44
CA LEU A 7 -7.04 -38.47 0.32
C LEU A 7 -8.02 -37.37 -0.06
N THR A 8 -9.31 -37.69 -0.17
CA THR A 8 -10.38 -36.73 -0.49
C THR A 8 -10.46 -35.62 0.56
N GLU A 9 -10.37 -35.96 1.85
CA GLU A 9 -10.36 -34.97 2.93
C GLU A 9 -9.12 -34.06 2.86
N SER A 10 -7.96 -34.62 2.50
CA SER A 10 -6.72 -33.85 2.33
C SER A 10 -6.78 -32.89 1.16
N VAL A 11 -7.36 -33.32 0.03
CA VAL A 11 -7.61 -32.47 -1.14
C VAL A 11 -8.57 -31.34 -0.79
N ALA A 12 -9.68 -31.63 -0.11
CA ALA A 12 -10.63 -30.60 0.31
C ALA A 12 -9.99 -29.56 1.25
N LYS A 13 -9.12 -29.99 2.18
CA LYS A 13 -8.35 -29.06 3.03
C LYS A 13 -7.38 -28.20 2.23
N LEU A 14 -6.72 -28.77 1.22
CA LEU A 14 -5.82 -28.04 0.32
C LEU A 14 -6.58 -27.00 -0.51
N GLU A 15 -7.72 -27.35 -1.07
CA GLU A 15 -8.58 -26.44 -1.82
C GLU A 15 -9.06 -25.27 -0.95
N ASN A 16 -9.49 -25.54 0.28
CA ASN A 16 -9.88 -24.49 1.22
C ASN A 16 -8.71 -23.54 1.55
N ARG A 17 -7.51 -24.09 1.84
CA ARG A 17 -6.31 -23.28 2.10
C ARG A 17 -5.89 -22.47 0.88
N MET A 18 -6.03 -23.02 -0.32
CA MET A 18 -5.74 -22.32 -1.57
C MET A 18 -6.70 -21.15 -1.76
N SER A 19 -8.01 -21.35 -1.53
CA SER A 19 -9.02 -20.29 -1.58
C SER A 19 -8.75 -19.17 -0.56
N GLU A 20 -8.34 -19.51 0.65
CA GLU A 20 -7.95 -18.51 1.67
C GLU A 20 -6.72 -17.71 1.22
N LYS A 21 -5.71 -18.37 0.65
CA LYS A 21 -4.51 -17.70 0.14
C LYS A 21 -4.81 -16.81 -1.06
N ASP A 22 -5.70 -17.20 -1.96
CA ASP A 22 -6.13 -16.35 -3.07
C ASP A 22 -6.83 -15.07 -2.59
N LYS A 23 -7.65 -15.16 -1.54
CA LYS A 23 -8.28 -13.99 -0.90
C LYS A 23 -7.23 -13.07 -0.28
N GLU A 24 -6.23 -13.64 0.40
CA GLU A 24 -5.14 -12.89 1.01
C GLU A 24 -4.30 -12.17 -0.06
N ILE A 25 -3.92 -12.86 -1.14
CA ILE A 25 -3.19 -12.29 -2.27
C ILE A 25 -3.98 -11.17 -2.92
N THR A 26 -5.29 -11.36 -3.12
CA THR A 26 -6.17 -10.33 -3.69
C THR A 26 -6.20 -9.09 -2.80
N ALA A 27 -6.34 -9.27 -1.48
CA ALA A 27 -6.32 -8.16 -0.54
C ALA A 27 -4.99 -7.41 -0.55
N LEU A 28 -3.86 -8.13 -0.55
CA LEU A 28 -2.52 -7.54 -0.64
C LEU A 28 -2.32 -6.79 -1.96
N THR A 29 -2.85 -7.30 -3.07
CA THR A 29 -2.79 -6.64 -4.38
C THR A 29 -3.53 -5.32 -4.38
N ILE A 30 -4.76 -5.29 -3.84
CA ILE A 30 -5.55 -4.06 -3.69
C ILE A 30 -4.83 -3.04 -2.79
N GLN A 31 -4.23 -3.50 -1.69
CA GLN A 31 -3.46 -2.63 -0.79
C GLN A 31 -2.23 -2.04 -1.50
N LYS A 32 -1.48 -2.86 -2.25
CA LYS A 32 -0.34 -2.41 -3.05
C LYS A 32 -0.74 -1.33 -4.05
N GLU A 33 -1.83 -1.55 -4.80
CA GLU A 33 -2.33 -0.57 -5.77
C GLU A 33 -2.74 0.75 -5.09
N THR A 34 -3.39 0.65 -3.93
CA THR A 34 -3.77 1.83 -3.13
C THR A 34 -2.55 2.63 -2.67
N ILE A 35 -1.48 1.95 -2.25
CA ILE A 35 -0.23 2.60 -1.84
C ILE A 35 0.43 3.30 -3.05
N LEU A 36 0.49 2.63 -4.20
CA LEU A 36 1.04 3.22 -5.43
C LEU A 36 0.29 4.49 -5.84
N TYR A 37 -1.04 4.47 -5.79
CA TYR A 37 -1.85 5.65 -6.08
C TYR A 37 -1.55 6.82 -5.13
N LYS A 38 -1.41 6.55 -3.82
CA LYS A 38 -1.03 7.57 -2.84
C LYS A 38 0.36 8.14 -3.09
N LEU A 39 1.33 7.30 -3.47
CA LEU A 39 2.68 7.75 -3.85
C LEU A 39 2.64 8.69 -5.05
N GLU A 40 1.83 8.39 -6.07
CA GLU A 40 1.68 9.25 -7.24
C GLU A 40 1.12 10.64 -6.88
N ILE A 41 0.13 10.70 -5.98
CA ILE A 41 -0.40 11.97 -5.47
C ILE A 41 0.68 12.76 -4.74
N ILE A 42 1.41 12.10 -3.85
CA ILE A 42 2.51 12.72 -3.10
C ILE A 42 3.56 13.29 -4.06
N GLN A 43 3.90 12.56 -5.13
CA GLN A 43 4.86 13.01 -6.13
C GLN A 43 4.37 14.28 -6.82
N LYS A 44 3.11 14.35 -7.25
CA LYS A 44 2.52 15.57 -7.84
C LYS A 44 2.52 16.75 -6.86
N GLN A 45 2.29 16.50 -5.57
CA GLN A 45 2.38 17.52 -4.53
C GLN A 45 3.83 18.04 -4.40
N LEU A 46 4.83 17.15 -4.40
CA LEU A 46 6.25 17.53 -4.37
C LEU A 46 6.64 18.37 -5.58
N ASP A 47 6.21 17.99 -6.80
CA ASP A 47 6.48 18.76 -8.02
C ASP A 47 5.90 20.18 -7.94
N THR A 48 4.70 20.31 -7.35
CA THR A 48 4.02 21.60 -7.15
C THR A 48 4.79 22.48 -6.14
N ILE A 49 5.27 21.86 -5.06
CA ILE A 49 6.08 22.52 -4.04
C ILE A 49 7.41 22.98 -4.66
N GLU A 50 8.08 22.12 -5.42
CA GLU A 50 9.34 22.43 -6.12
C GLU A 50 9.16 23.61 -7.09
N SER A 51 8.07 23.61 -7.88
CA SER A 51 7.72 24.70 -8.80
C SER A 51 7.49 26.03 -8.06
N SER A 52 6.83 25.97 -6.89
CA SER A 52 6.57 27.15 -6.05
C SER A 52 7.86 27.74 -5.47
N VAL A 53 8.80 26.89 -5.04
CA VAL A 53 10.14 27.30 -4.59
C VAL A 53 10.92 27.96 -5.73
N LYS A 54 10.95 27.34 -6.91
CA LYS A 54 11.65 27.88 -8.08
C LYS A 54 11.11 29.25 -8.52
N LYS A 55 9.82 29.52 -8.29
CA LYS A 55 9.16 30.80 -8.61
C LYS A 55 9.30 31.86 -7.50
N GLY A 56 9.98 31.54 -6.39
CA GLY A 56 10.19 32.48 -5.28
C GLY A 56 8.92 32.77 -4.46
N VAL A 57 7.91 31.91 -4.52
CA VAL A 57 6.71 32.04 -3.68
C VAL A 57 7.12 31.78 -2.22
N GLY A 58 6.71 32.67 -1.32
CA GLY A 58 7.27 32.84 0.02
C GLY A 58 7.54 31.53 0.80
N TRP A 59 8.73 31.47 1.41
CA TRP A 59 9.28 30.35 2.19
C TRP A 59 8.31 29.75 3.22
N HIS A 60 7.41 30.55 3.79
CA HIS A 60 6.43 30.10 4.78
C HIS A 60 5.36 29.17 4.17
N SER A 61 4.86 29.48 2.98
CA SER A 61 3.89 28.61 2.28
C SER A 61 4.55 27.30 1.86
N PHE A 62 5.78 27.38 1.36
CA PHE A 62 6.61 26.21 1.04
C PHE A 62 6.77 25.29 2.25
N PHE A 63 7.15 25.84 3.41
CA PHE A 63 7.45 25.03 4.59
C PHE A 63 6.23 24.28 5.12
N VAL A 64 5.05 24.92 5.10
CA VAL A 64 3.79 24.29 5.51
C VAL A 64 3.42 23.14 4.56
N ASP A 65 3.55 23.34 3.25
CA ASP A 65 3.21 22.31 2.27
C ASP A 65 4.22 21.14 2.29
N PHE A 66 5.50 21.44 2.48
CA PHE A 66 6.54 20.45 2.69
C PHE A 66 6.27 19.56 3.92
N LEU A 67 5.94 20.15 5.07
CA LEU A 67 5.62 19.40 6.29
C LEU A 67 4.40 18.49 6.12
N LYS A 68 3.36 18.95 5.40
CA LYS A 68 2.18 18.13 5.09
C LYS A 68 2.54 16.92 4.24
N VAL A 69 3.39 17.09 3.23
CA VAL A 69 3.83 15.98 2.40
C VAL A 69 4.73 15.03 3.18
N ALA A 70 5.66 15.54 3.97
CA ALA A 70 6.53 14.73 4.83
C ALA A 70 5.72 13.88 5.82
N ALA A 71 4.66 14.44 6.41
CA ALA A 71 3.74 13.70 7.28
C ALA A 71 2.97 12.59 6.53
N GLN A 72 2.51 12.87 5.30
CA GLN A 72 1.83 11.87 4.47
C GLN A 72 2.77 10.72 4.08
N VAL A 73 4.02 11.02 3.72
CA VAL A 73 5.06 10.02 3.43
C VAL A 73 5.35 9.19 4.68
N ALA A 74 5.56 9.83 5.83
CA ALA A 74 5.83 9.13 7.08
C ALA A 74 4.68 8.19 7.47
N ALA A 75 3.42 8.64 7.30
CA ALA A 75 2.24 7.81 7.54
C ALA A 75 2.16 6.62 6.57
N LEU A 76 2.51 6.82 5.30
CA LEU A 76 2.52 5.76 4.30
C LEU A 76 3.62 4.71 4.58
N VAL A 77 4.81 5.16 4.99
CA VAL A 77 5.92 4.28 5.40
C VAL A 77 5.57 3.51 6.66
N ALA A 78 4.94 4.15 7.65
CA ALA A 78 4.45 3.49 8.85
C ALA A 78 3.38 2.45 8.52
N ALA A 79 2.42 2.80 7.67
CA ALA A 79 1.40 1.87 7.19
C ALA A 79 2.05 0.66 6.50
N GLY A 80 2.98 0.88 5.56
CA GLY A 80 3.71 -0.19 4.87
C GLY A 80 4.50 -1.11 5.81
N LYS A 81 5.02 -0.61 6.93
CA LYS A 81 5.69 -1.42 7.97
C LYS A 81 4.76 -2.27 8.83
N PHE A 82 3.47 -1.94 8.91
CA PHE A 82 2.47 -2.77 9.60
C PHE A 82 1.92 -3.90 8.71
N PHE A 83 2.16 -3.84 7.39
CA PHE A 83 1.64 -4.79 6.40
C PHE A 83 2.68 -5.79 5.86
N LEU A 84 3.98 -5.60 6.14
CA LEU A 84 5.08 -6.54 5.87
C LEU A 84 5.54 -7.21 7.17
#